data_AF-C5S443-F1
#
_entry.id   AF-C5S443-F1
#
_cell.length_a   1.000
_cell.length_b   1.000
_cell.length_c   1.000
_cell.angle_alpha   90.00
_cell.angle_beta   90.00
_cell.angle_gamma   90.00
#
_symmetry.space_group_name_H-M   'P 1'
#
loop_
_entity.id
_entity.type
_entity.pdbx_description
1 polymer ?
#
loop_
_entity_poly.entity_id
_entity_poly.type
_entity_poly.pdbx_seq_one_letter_code
_entity_poly.pdbx_strand_id
1 'polypeptide(L)'
;MHNNLFGLYKSPICETISTFLIKQLRCEVIDFDGYRPNVGIVICNKQGQVLWAKRFGQNSWQFPQGGINEGENIETAMYRELFEEVGLTKKDVRLIWASKYWLKYKLPKRLVRESNGSQPVCIGQKQRWFLLQLVSDEANINLKTTKMPEFDGWRWVSFWYPVRQVVSFKRDVYRKVMKEFASVLLNETLPSSEEKAEKPREKSRGQEGREHQKPYAKQEFKKRRPYRVWQGQPKGKQ
;
A
#
# COMPACT_ATOMS: atom_id res chain seq x y z
N MET A 1 -53.00 -15.04 28.05
CA MET A 1 -52.36 -16.02 27.15
C MET A 1 -51.31 -15.28 26.33
N HIS A 2 -50.04 -15.46 26.71
CA HIS A 2 -48.90 -15.08 25.89
C HIS A 2 -48.83 -16.03 24.70
N ASN A 3 -48.38 -15.56 23.54
CA ASN A 3 -47.32 -16.25 22.81
C ASN A 3 -46.55 -15.31 21.88
N ASN A 4 -45.27 -15.22 22.21
CA ASN A 4 -44.18 -14.49 21.59
C ASN A 4 -43.63 -15.38 20.46
N LEU A 5 -43.51 -14.85 19.23
CA LEU A 5 -42.91 -15.56 18.09
C LEU A 5 -41.92 -14.65 17.36
N PHE A 6 -40.98 -14.07 18.10
CA PHE A 6 -39.72 -13.54 17.57
C PHE A 6 -38.57 -14.28 18.25
N GLY A 7 -38.15 -15.39 17.65
CA GLY A 7 -37.01 -16.12 18.18
C GLY A 7 -36.73 -17.39 17.42
N LEU A 8 -36.07 -17.29 16.26
CA LEU A 8 -35.28 -18.40 15.72
C LEU A 8 -34.01 -17.87 15.01
N TYR A 9 -32.88 -18.18 15.65
CA TYR A 9 -31.55 -18.39 15.07
C TYR A 9 -30.80 -17.20 14.44
N LYS A 10 -30.27 -16.32 15.30
CA LYS A 10 -29.02 -15.60 14.98
C LYS A 10 -27.83 -16.53 15.21
N SER A 11 -27.31 -17.10 14.13
CA SER A 11 -26.02 -17.82 14.13
C SER A 11 -24.85 -16.82 14.24
N PRO A 12 -23.80 -17.09 15.06
CA PRO A 12 -22.66 -16.18 15.26
C PRO A 12 -21.77 -16.00 14.01
N ILE A 13 -22.04 -16.74 12.93
CA ILE A 13 -21.20 -16.77 11.72
C ILE A 13 -21.51 -15.58 10.78
N CYS A 14 -22.61 -14.84 11.01
CA CYS A 14 -23.10 -13.83 10.07
C CYS A 14 -22.43 -12.44 10.19
N GLU A 15 -21.85 -12.09 11.34
CA GLU A 15 -21.34 -10.72 11.56
C GLU A 15 -19.92 -10.49 11.00
N THR A 16 -19.13 -11.56 10.81
CA THR A 16 -17.73 -11.45 10.37
C THR A 16 -17.58 -11.27 8.86
N ILE A 17 -18.62 -11.45 8.05
CA ILE A 17 -18.53 -11.23 6.58
C ILE A 17 -18.99 -9.80 6.20
N SER A 18 -19.63 -9.11 7.13
CA SER A 18 -20.41 -7.89 6.89
C SER A 18 -19.58 -6.72 6.33
N THR A 19 -18.43 -6.38 6.91
CA THR A 19 -17.65 -5.21 6.46
C THR A 19 -16.94 -5.42 5.13
N PHE A 20 -16.46 -6.63 4.81
CA PHE A 20 -15.92 -6.96 3.49
C PHE A 20 -16.96 -6.74 2.38
N LEU A 21 -18.19 -7.14 2.68
CA LEU A 21 -19.28 -7.18 1.71
C LEU A 21 -19.98 -5.84 1.56
N ILE A 22 -20.14 -5.06 2.63
CA ILE A 22 -20.88 -3.79 2.58
C ILE A 22 -20.18 -2.77 1.68
N LYS A 23 -18.85 -2.72 1.66
CA LYS A 23 -18.12 -1.85 0.72
C LYS A 23 -17.99 -2.44 -0.68
N GLN A 24 -18.04 -3.77 -0.80
CA GLN A 24 -18.13 -4.48 -2.08
C GLN A 24 -19.48 -4.22 -2.78
N LEU A 25 -20.55 -3.99 -2.01
CA LEU A 25 -21.93 -3.78 -2.47
C LEU A 25 -22.28 -2.29 -2.72
N ARG A 26 -21.41 -1.33 -2.36
CA ARG A 26 -21.70 0.12 -2.47
C ARG A 26 -21.42 0.76 -3.84
N CYS A 27 -20.77 0.04 -4.78
CA CYS A 27 -20.68 0.51 -6.17
C CYS A 27 -21.01 -0.66 -7.10
N GLU A 28 -22.08 -0.50 -7.88
CA GLU A 28 -22.61 -1.47 -8.84
C GLU A 28 -21.77 -1.57 -10.12
N VAL A 29 -20.72 -0.75 -10.26
CA VAL A 29 -19.88 -0.72 -11.45
C VAL A 29 -18.96 -1.95 -11.47
N ILE A 30 -19.36 -2.95 -12.25
CA ILE A 30 -18.55 -4.12 -12.59
C ILE A 30 -18.17 -3.97 -14.06
N ASP A 31 -16.89 -4.14 -14.40
CA ASP A 31 -16.48 -4.06 -15.80
C ASP A 31 -16.91 -5.28 -16.62
N PHE A 32 -16.73 -5.19 -17.93
CA PHE A 32 -17.06 -6.29 -18.85
C PHE A 32 -16.33 -7.61 -18.52
N ASP A 33 -15.15 -7.54 -17.91
CA ASP A 33 -14.37 -8.71 -17.48
C ASP A 33 -14.84 -9.28 -16.12
N GLY A 34 -15.86 -8.70 -15.49
CA GLY A 34 -16.38 -9.11 -14.17
C GLY A 34 -15.57 -8.59 -12.98
N TYR A 35 -14.71 -7.59 -13.15
CA TYR A 35 -13.89 -7.00 -12.09
C TYR A 35 -14.44 -5.65 -11.63
N ARG A 36 -14.52 -5.48 -10.30
CA ARG A 36 -14.84 -4.20 -9.69
C ARG A 36 -13.62 -3.26 -9.67
N PRO A 37 -13.69 -2.05 -10.23
CA PRO A 37 -12.63 -1.05 -10.12
C PRO A 37 -12.49 -0.56 -8.68
N ASN A 38 -11.25 -0.55 -8.19
CA ASN A 38 -10.92 -0.14 -6.84
C ASN A 38 -9.60 0.65 -6.82
N VAL A 39 -9.41 1.41 -5.75
CA VAL A 39 -8.13 1.99 -5.35
C VAL A 39 -7.60 1.28 -4.11
N GLY A 40 -6.28 1.15 -4.00
CA GLY A 40 -5.60 0.68 -2.80
C GLY A 40 -4.54 1.69 -2.36
N ILE A 41 -4.38 1.88 -1.06
CA ILE A 41 -3.55 2.95 -0.51
C ILE A 41 -2.50 2.36 0.42
N VAL A 42 -1.22 2.62 0.13
CA VAL A 42 -0.10 2.34 1.04
C VAL A 42 0.35 3.67 1.61
N ILE A 43 0.22 3.84 2.92
CA ILE A 43 0.70 5.03 3.63
C ILE A 43 2.02 4.65 4.32
N CYS A 44 3.10 5.36 4.04
CA CYS A 44 4.38 5.19 4.71
C CYS A 44 4.70 6.37 5.64
N ASN A 45 5.49 6.09 6.67
CA ASN A 45 6.09 7.11 7.53
C ASN A 45 7.56 7.34 7.14
N LYS A 46 8.21 8.30 7.82
CA LYS A 46 9.63 8.64 7.58
C LYS A 46 10.59 7.53 8.03
N GLN A 47 10.13 6.58 8.84
CA GLN A 47 10.89 5.45 9.35
C GLN A 47 10.86 4.23 8.42
N GLY A 48 10.25 4.35 7.23
CA GLY A 48 10.14 3.25 6.27
C GLY A 48 9.16 2.15 6.72
N GLN A 49 8.25 2.47 7.64
CA GLN A 49 7.14 1.61 8.01
C GLN A 49 5.91 1.97 7.19
N VAL A 50 4.94 1.06 7.14
CA VAL A 50 3.66 1.26 6.46
C VAL A 50 2.49 1.08 7.41
N LEU A 51 1.42 1.83 7.17
CA LEU A 51 0.19 1.75 7.94
C LEU A 51 -0.51 0.43 7.62
N TRP A 52 -0.83 -0.33 8.66
CA TRP A 52 -1.51 -1.60 8.56
C TRP A 52 -2.77 -1.58 9.42
N ALA A 53 -3.93 -1.74 8.79
CA ALA A 53 -5.22 -1.55 9.46
C ALA A 53 -5.89 -2.90 9.73
N LYS A 54 -6.46 -3.04 10.93
CA LYS A 54 -7.21 -4.21 11.39
C LYS A 54 -8.67 -4.03 11.01
N ARG A 55 -9.23 -5.04 10.33
CA ARG A 55 -10.62 -5.00 9.86
C ARG A 55 -11.58 -5.10 11.04
N PHE A 56 -12.58 -4.23 11.05
CA PHE A 56 -13.57 -4.15 12.11
C PHE A 56 -14.25 -5.51 12.33
N GLY A 57 -14.19 -6.01 13.57
CA GLY A 57 -14.80 -7.28 13.96
C GLY A 57 -14.10 -8.53 13.42
N GLN A 58 -12.89 -8.39 12.88
CA GLN A 58 -12.11 -9.51 12.34
C GLN A 58 -10.65 -9.46 12.81
N ASN A 59 -10.00 -10.63 12.85
CA ASN A 59 -8.56 -10.73 13.11
C ASN A 59 -7.71 -10.65 11.82
N SER A 60 -8.29 -10.12 10.74
CA SER A 60 -7.59 -9.92 9.47
C SER A 60 -7.19 -8.46 9.31
N TRP A 61 -6.03 -8.25 8.69
CA TRP A 61 -5.45 -6.93 8.48
C TRP A 61 -5.23 -6.69 6.99
N GLN A 62 -5.38 -5.44 6.56
CA GLN A 62 -5.15 -5.03 5.17
C GLN A 62 -4.75 -3.56 5.05
N PHE A 63 -4.35 -3.17 3.85
CA PHE A 63 -4.26 -1.76 3.46
C PHE A 63 -5.65 -1.17 3.22
N PRO A 64 -5.83 0.14 3.43
CA PRO A 64 -7.01 0.88 2.99
C PRO A 64 -7.28 0.66 1.50
N GLN A 65 -8.53 0.39 1.14
CA GLN A 65 -8.97 0.18 -0.23
C GLN A 65 -10.45 0.47 -0.41
N GLY A 66 -10.85 0.90 -1.59
CA GLY A 66 -12.27 1.08 -1.88
C GLY A 66 -12.61 1.28 -3.34
N GLY A 67 -13.91 1.41 -3.60
CA GLY A 67 -14.45 1.40 -4.96
C GLY A 67 -14.21 2.70 -5.69
N ILE A 68 -14.19 2.63 -7.02
CA ILE A 68 -14.24 3.81 -7.88
C ILE A 68 -15.67 3.91 -8.41
N ASN A 69 -16.33 5.05 -8.18
CA ASN A 69 -17.68 5.32 -8.67
C ASN A 69 -17.68 5.56 -10.19
N GLU A 70 -18.85 5.46 -10.82
CA GLU A 70 -18.98 5.78 -12.24
C GLU A 70 -18.63 7.25 -12.51
N GLY A 71 -17.81 7.48 -13.54
CA GLY A 71 -17.30 8.82 -13.88
C GLY A 71 -16.29 9.41 -12.87
N GLU A 72 -15.99 8.73 -11.76
CA GLU A 72 -15.08 9.24 -10.74
C GLU A 72 -13.62 9.12 -11.18
N ASN A 73 -12.88 10.21 -11.05
CA ASN A 73 -11.43 10.19 -11.26
C ASN A 73 -10.76 9.29 -10.20
N ILE A 74 -9.79 8.48 -10.63
CA ILE A 74 -9.12 7.49 -9.76
C ILE A 74 -8.43 8.15 -8.56
N GLU A 75 -7.82 9.32 -8.74
CA GLU A 75 -7.18 10.06 -7.65
C GLU A 75 -8.22 10.65 -6.69
N THR A 76 -9.36 11.13 -7.21
CA THR A 76 -10.49 11.57 -6.39
C THR A 76 -11.03 10.42 -5.53
N ALA A 77 -11.20 9.23 -6.12
CA ALA A 77 -11.59 8.03 -5.39
C ALA A 77 -10.58 7.70 -4.28
N MET A 78 -9.27 7.76 -4.58
CA MET A 78 -8.22 7.53 -3.59
C MET A 78 -8.34 8.47 -2.38
N TYR A 79 -8.53 9.78 -2.59
CA TYR A 79 -8.66 10.72 -1.48
C TYR A 79 -9.99 10.58 -0.72
N ARG A 80 -11.09 10.23 -1.40
CA ARG A 80 -12.35 9.91 -0.74
C ARG A 80 -12.17 8.71 0.20
N GLU A 81 -11.55 7.64 -0.30
CA GLU A 81 -11.29 6.43 0.48
C GLU A 81 -10.30 6.68 1.63
N LEU A 82 -9.27 7.50 1.40
CA LEU A 82 -8.34 7.93 2.43
C LEU A 82 -9.07 8.61 3.61
N PHE A 83 -10.03 9.48 3.31
CA PHE A 83 -10.82 10.17 4.33
C PHE A 83 -11.84 9.25 5.01
N GLU A 84 -12.57 8.44 4.25
CA GLU A 84 -13.59 7.52 4.79
C GLU A 84 -12.99 6.43 5.69
N GLU A 85 -11.78 5.96 5.40
CA GLU A 85 -11.18 4.84 6.12
C GLU A 85 -10.15 5.25 7.17
N VAL A 86 -9.42 6.34 6.91
CA VAL A 86 -8.25 6.75 7.70
C VAL A 86 -8.42 8.16 8.27
N GLY A 87 -9.44 8.90 7.83
CA GLY A 87 -9.72 10.27 8.28
C GLY A 87 -8.72 11.32 7.80
N LEU A 88 -7.77 10.92 6.95
CA LEU A 88 -6.75 11.81 6.42
C LEU A 88 -7.25 12.52 5.16
N THR A 89 -6.77 13.74 4.96
CA THR A 89 -7.11 14.58 3.81
C THR A 89 -5.87 14.86 2.96
N LYS A 90 -6.04 15.54 1.81
CA LYS A 90 -4.92 15.86 0.89
C LYS A 90 -3.75 16.61 1.57
N LYS A 91 -4.03 17.41 2.60
CA LYS A 91 -3.00 18.15 3.36
C LYS A 91 -2.18 17.28 4.31
N ASP A 92 -2.72 16.11 4.68
CA ASP A 92 -2.10 15.21 5.67
C ASP A 92 -1.08 14.26 5.04
N VAL A 93 -1.11 14.16 3.71
CA VAL A 93 -0.32 13.20 2.95
C VAL A 93 0.36 13.85 1.75
N ARG A 94 1.49 13.29 1.35
CA ARG A 94 2.15 13.59 0.07
C ARG A 94 2.02 12.37 -0.83
N LEU A 95 1.44 12.54 -2.03
CA LEU A 95 1.43 11.48 -3.04
C LEU A 95 2.86 11.29 -3.58
N ILE A 96 3.42 10.10 -3.40
CA ILE A 96 4.77 9.74 -3.86
C ILE A 96 4.71 9.04 -5.21
N TRP A 97 3.77 8.10 -5.35
CA TRP A 97 3.68 7.29 -6.56
C TRP A 97 2.27 6.74 -6.74
N ALA A 98 1.82 6.66 -7.99
CA ALA A 98 0.75 5.75 -8.38
C ALA A 98 1.41 4.59 -9.12
N SER A 99 0.96 3.35 -8.86
CA SER A 99 1.41 2.14 -9.57
C SER A 99 1.49 2.34 -11.09
N LYS A 100 2.10 1.49 -11.92
CA LYS A 100 2.06 1.69 -13.39
C LYS A 100 0.84 1.12 -14.07
N TYR A 101 0.38 -0.03 -13.58
CA TYR A 101 -0.72 -0.78 -14.17
C TYR A 101 -1.81 -1.10 -13.16
N TRP A 102 -2.98 -1.48 -13.66
CA TRP A 102 -4.02 -2.09 -12.86
C TRP A 102 -3.58 -3.50 -12.44
N LEU A 103 -3.80 -3.82 -11.17
CA LEU A 103 -3.51 -5.14 -10.62
C LEU A 103 -4.82 -5.85 -10.30
N LYS A 104 -5.00 -7.04 -10.88
CA LYS A 104 -6.22 -7.84 -10.71
C LYS A 104 -5.98 -8.99 -9.74
N TYR A 105 -6.96 -9.29 -8.91
CA TYR A 105 -7.04 -10.57 -8.21
C TYR A 105 -8.44 -11.15 -8.33
N LYS A 106 -8.53 -12.48 -8.38
CA LYS A 106 -9.79 -13.21 -8.37
C LYS A 106 -10.20 -13.56 -6.95
N LEU A 107 -11.49 -13.51 -6.68
CA LEU A 107 -12.04 -14.03 -5.43
C LEU A 107 -12.07 -15.57 -5.50
N PRO A 108 -11.77 -16.26 -4.38
CA PRO A 108 -12.11 -17.68 -4.26
C PRO A 108 -13.59 -17.91 -4.57
N LYS A 109 -13.93 -19.01 -5.28
CA LYS A 109 -15.32 -19.30 -5.70
C LYS A 109 -16.35 -19.16 -4.58
N ARG A 110 -16.02 -19.60 -3.36
CA ARG A 110 -16.87 -19.48 -2.16
C ARG A 110 -17.21 -18.04 -1.72
N LEU A 111 -16.44 -17.05 -2.18
CA LEU A 111 -16.63 -15.63 -1.90
C LEU A 111 -17.27 -14.88 -3.08
N VAL A 112 -17.35 -15.51 -4.25
CA VAL A 112 -18.10 -14.98 -5.38
C VAL A 112 -19.57 -15.19 -5.07
N ARG A 113 -20.29 -14.10 -4.84
CA ARG A 113 -21.74 -14.15 -4.66
C ARG A 113 -22.40 -13.99 -6.01
N GLU A 114 -23.18 -14.99 -6.41
CA GLU A 114 -24.22 -14.82 -7.41
C GLU A 114 -25.32 -14.00 -6.73
N SER A 115 -25.19 -12.67 -6.75
CA SER A 115 -26.19 -11.79 -6.19
C SER A 115 -27.50 -12.01 -6.95
N ASN A 116 -28.55 -12.44 -6.24
CA ASN A 116 -29.93 -12.65 -6.69
C ASN A 116 -30.40 -11.75 -7.86
N GLY A 117 -30.04 -12.09 -9.11
CA GLY A 117 -30.45 -11.36 -10.32
C GLY A 117 -29.59 -10.16 -10.75
N SER A 118 -28.56 -9.74 -10.01
CA SER A 118 -27.68 -8.64 -10.42
C SER A 118 -26.54 -9.16 -11.28
N GLN A 119 -26.72 -9.12 -12.60
CA GLN A 119 -25.64 -9.28 -13.57
C GLN A 119 -24.92 -7.93 -13.78
N PRO A 120 -23.59 -7.89 -13.90
CA PRO A 120 -22.66 -9.03 -13.98
C PRO A 120 -22.21 -9.56 -12.61
N VAL A 121 -21.80 -10.83 -12.54
CA VAL A 121 -21.20 -11.41 -11.33
C VAL A 121 -19.78 -10.84 -11.12
N CYS A 122 -19.53 -10.30 -9.91
CA CYS A 122 -18.20 -9.80 -9.54
C CYS A 122 -17.24 -10.96 -9.21
N ILE A 123 -16.32 -11.26 -10.13
CA ILE A 123 -15.34 -12.36 -9.99
C ILE A 123 -14.05 -11.93 -9.28
N GLY A 124 -13.85 -10.62 -9.07
CA GLY A 124 -12.60 -10.09 -8.56
C GLY A 124 -12.57 -8.57 -8.43
N GLN A 125 -11.41 -8.06 -8.02
CA GLN A 125 -11.14 -6.62 -8.05
C GLN A 125 -10.00 -6.31 -9.01
N LYS A 126 -10.13 -5.18 -9.72
CA LYS A 126 -9.03 -4.53 -10.45
C LYS A 126 -8.65 -3.27 -9.69
N GLN A 127 -7.40 -3.17 -9.28
CA GLN A 127 -6.94 -2.16 -8.34
C GLN A 127 -5.88 -1.25 -8.95
N ARG A 128 -6.06 0.05 -8.75
CA ARG A 128 -5.00 1.05 -8.89
C ARG A 128 -4.42 1.35 -7.51
N TRP A 129 -3.11 1.21 -7.36
CA TRP A 129 -2.45 1.42 -6.07
C TRP A 129 -1.72 2.75 -6.00
N PHE A 130 -1.77 3.39 -4.83
CA PHE A 130 -1.11 4.66 -4.53
C PHE A 130 -0.20 4.51 -3.31
N LEU A 131 0.97 5.11 -3.39
CA LEU A 131 1.92 5.27 -2.30
C LEU A 131 1.86 6.71 -1.81
N LEU A 132 1.46 6.86 -0.55
CA LEU A 132 1.38 8.14 0.13
C LEU A 132 2.40 8.16 1.26
N GLN A 133 2.97 9.33 1.54
CA GLN A 133 3.74 9.58 2.74
C GLN A 133 2.91 10.42 3.70
N LEU A 134 2.80 9.99 4.95
CA LEU A 134 2.19 10.80 6.00
C LEU A 134 3.10 12.02 6.30
N VAL A 135 2.55 13.23 6.18
CA VAL A 135 3.26 14.49 6.47
C VAL A 135 2.73 15.21 7.70
N SER A 136 1.49 14.91 8.13
CA SER A 136 0.93 15.41 9.38
C SER A 136 1.19 14.45 10.55
N ASP A 137 0.67 14.82 11.74
CA ASP A 137 0.79 14.01 12.94
C ASP A 137 -0.01 12.70 12.82
N GLU A 138 0.51 11.60 13.34
CA GLU A 138 -0.20 10.31 13.36
C GLU A 138 -1.47 10.35 14.21
N ALA A 139 -1.59 11.29 15.14
CA ALA A 139 -2.81 11.57 15.89
C ALA A 139 -4.00 11.97 14.99
N ASN A 140 -3.73 12.44 13.76
CA ASN A 140 -4.79 12.77 12.79
C ASN A 140 -5.43 11.53 12.15
N ILE A 141 -4.85 10.33 12.32
CA ILE A 141 -5.43 9.09 11.82
C ILE A 141 -6.69 8.76 12.62
N ASN A 142 -7.85 8.83 11.96
CA ASN A 142 -9.14 8.55 12.56
C ASN A 142 -9.90 7.51 11.74
N LEU A 143 -10.02 6.29 12.28
CA LEU A 143 -10.74 5.19 11.64
C LEU A 143 -12.27 5.25 11.83
N LYS A 144 -12.77 6.23 12.59
CA LYS A 144 -14.18 6.36 12.99
C LYS A 144 -14.91 7.48 12.26
N THR A 145 -14.45 7.88 11.07
CA THR A 145 -15.07 8.96 10.30
C THR A 145 -16.43 8.58 9.70
N THR A 146 -16.71 7.29 9.52
CA THR A 146 -17.97 6.80 8.96
C THR A 146 -18.81 6.06 10.01
N LYS A 147 -20.14 6.01 9.78
CA LYS A 147 -21.07 5.26 10.64
C LYS A 147 -20.82 3.74 10.64
N MET A 148 -20.10 3.23 9.63
CA MET A 148 -19.76 1.83 9.48
C MET A 148 -18.26 1.71 9.17
N PRO A 149 -17.40 1.81 10.19
CA PRO A 149 -15.96 1.82 9.99
C PRO A 149 -15.48 0.49 9.40
N GLU A 150 -14.57 0.56 8.43
CA GLU A 150 -13.93 -0.64 7.87
C GLU A 150 -12.87 -1.21 8.82
N PHE A 151 -12.26 -0.33 9.61
CA PHE A 151 -11.14 -0.66 10.48
C PHE A 151 -11.43 -0.30 11.95
N ASP A 152 -10.99 -1.16 12.87
CA ASP A 152 -11.11 -0.93 14.33
C ASP A 152 -9.77 -0.60 15.01
N GLY A 153 -8.66 -0.70 14.27
CA GLY A 153 -7.34 -0.36 14.75
C GLY A 153 -6.33 -0.27 13.62
N TRP A 154 -5.20 0.36 13.90
CA TRP A 154 -4.07 0.44 12.97
C TRP A 154 -2.75 0.35 13.74
N ARG A 155 -1.68 0.01 13.03
CA ARG A 155 -0.31 0.09 13.55
C ARG A 155 0.68 0.28 12.42
N TRP A 156 1.83 0.85 12.75
CA TRP A 156 2.99 0.83 11.88
C TRP A 156 3.63 -0.56 11.86
N VAL A 157 3.91 -1.07 10.66
CA VAL A 157 4.63 -2.34 10.47
C VAL A 157 5.78 -2.17 9.51
N SER A 158 6.77 -3.06 9.57
CA SER A 158 7.86 -3.09 8.60
C SER A 158 7.31 -3.21 7.18
N PHE A 159 7.94 -2.53 6.22
CA PHE A 159 7.48 -2.44 4.84
C PHE A 159 7.08 -3.78 4.21
N TRP A 160 7.84 -4.86 4.42
CA TRP A 160 7.54 -6.18 3.83
C TRP A 160 6.58 -7.06 4.63
N TYR A 161 6.18 -6.65 5.83
CA TYR A 161 5.29 -7.43 6.70
C TYR A 161 3.92 -7.73 6.07
N PRO A 162 3.22 -6.76 5.43
CA PRO A 162 1.92 -6.98 4.79
C PRO A 162 1.88 -8.12 3.77
N VAL A 163 2.94 -8.29 2.97
CA VAL A 163 3.02 -9.34 1.94
C VAL A 163 2.95 -10.75 2.55
N ARG A 164 3.38 -10.92 3.81
CA ARG A 164 3.35 -12.20 4.50
C ARG A 164 2.04 -12.45 5.25
N GLN A 165 1.31 -11.40 5.61
CA GLN A 165 0.14 -11.48 6.49
C GLN A 165 -1.19 -11.33 5.77
N VAL A 166 -1.19 -10.73 4.58
CA VAL A 166 -2.40 -10.59 3.78
C VAL A 166 -2.97 -11.97 3.39
N VAL A 167 -4.29 -12.05 3.26
CA VAL A 167 -4.99 -13.22 2.74
C VAL A 167 -4.38 -13.72 1.43
N SER A 168 -4.30 -15.05 1.27
CA SER A 168 -3.50 -15.72 0.24
C SER A 168 -3.80 -15.24 -1.19
N PHE A 169 -5.07 -15.05 -1.55
CA PHE A 169 -5.48 -14.63 -2.89
C PHE A 169 -5.10 -13.18 -3.24
N LYS A 170 -4.77 -12.33 -2.25
CA LYS A 170 -4.26 -10.96 -2.47
C LYS A 170 -2.72 -10.88 -2.48
N ARG A 171 -2.03 -11.94 -2.06
CA ARG A 171 -0.57 -11.93 -1.82
C ARG A 171 0.24 -11.54 -3.04
N ASP A 172 -0.17 -11.97 -4.24
CA ASP A 172 0.55 -11.65 -5.47
C ASP A 172 0.40 -10.18 -5.88
N VAL A 173 -0.79 -9.60 -5.70
CA VAL A 173 -1.02 -8.17 -5.89
C VAL A 173 -0.14 -7.38 -4.93
N TYR A 174 -0.17 -7.74 -3.64
CA TYR A 174 0.65 -7.09 -2.62
C TYR A 174 2.14 -7.18 -2.93
N ARG A 175 2.64 -8.35 -3.36
CA ARG A 175 4.04 -8.51 -3.74
C ARG A 175 4.44 -7.58 -4.88
N LYS A 176 3.59 -7.45 -5.91
CA LYS A 176 3.84 -6.56 -7.07
C LYS A 176 3.85 -5.09 -6.64
N VAL A 177 2.84 -4.65 -5.88
CA VAL A 177 2.73 -3.29 -5.36
C VAL A 177 3.95 -2.91 -4.52
N MET A 178 4.26 -3.73 -3.52
CA MET A 178 5.36 -3.43 -2.59
C MET A 178 6.71 -3.45 -3.29
N LYS A 179 6.93 -4.32 -4.28
CA LYS A 179 8.16 -4.31 -5.09
C LYS A 179 8.30 -3.05 -5.93
N GLU A 180 7.22 -2.59 -6.54
CA GLU A 180 7.20 -1.34 -7.31
C GLU A 180 7.49 -0.15 -6.38
N PHE A 181 6.79 -0.06 -5.26
CA PHE A 181 6.94 1.05 -4.30
C PHE A 181 8.29 1.06 -3.60
N ALA A 182 8.87 -0.09 -3.30
CA ALA A 182 10.24 -0.18 -2.76
C ALA A 182 11.26 0.45 -3.71
N SER A 183 11.11 0.21 -5.02
CA SER A 183 12.03 0.77 -6.03
C SER A 183 11.95 2.30 -6.06
N VAL A 184 10.75 2.86 -5.92
CA VAL A 184 10.53 4.31 -5.87
C VAL A 184 11.13 4.91 -4.59
N LEU A 185 10.85 4.32 -3.43
CA LEU A 185 11.36 4.81 -2.15
C LEU A 185 12.90 4.77 -2.07
N LEU A 186 13.53 3.74 -2.66
CA LEU A 186 15.00 3.66 -2.73
C LEU A 186 15.59 4.77 -3.60
N ASN A 187 14.94 5.10 -4.72
CA ASN A 187 15.42 6.13 -5.64
C ASN A 187 15.22 7.55 -5.06
N GLU A 188 14.14 7.81 -4.32
CA GLU A 188 13.92 9.07 -3.60
C GLU A 188 14.99 9.33 -2.52
N THR A 189 15.54 8.27 -1.91
CA THR A 189 16.55 8.40 -0.85
C THR A 189 17.98 8.60 -1.36
N LEU A 190 18.22 8.49 -2.67
CA LEU A 190 19.53 8.76 -3.26
C LEU A 190 19.56 10.23 -3.71
N PRO A 191 20.31 11.13 -3.02
CA PRO A 191 20.51 12.46 -3.54
C PRO A 191 21.20 12.36 -4.90
N SER A 192 20.65 13.06 -5.90
CA SER A 192 21.27 13.25 -7.21
C SER A 192 22.65 13.87 -7.03
N SER A 193 23.68 13.05 -7.06
CA SER A 193 25.07 13.48 -7.05
C SER A 193 25.44 14.07 -8.42
N GLU A 194 24.90 15.24 -8.73
CA GLU A 194 25.28 16.05 -9.89
C GLU A 194 25.28 17.55 -9.54
N GLU A 195 25.98 17.94 -8.48
CA GLU A 195 26.68 19.23 -8.48
C GLU A 195 28.13 18.96 -8.86
N LYS A 196 28.40 18.99 -10.17
CA LYS A 196 29.77 19.10 -10.67
C LYS A 196 30.28 20.47 -10.25
N ALA A 197 31.13 20.50 -9.23
CA ALA A 197 31.92 21.67 -8.87
C ALA A 197 32.80 22.08 -10.07
N GLU A 198 32.36 23.06 -10.85
CA GLU A 198 33.22 23.82 -11.75
C GLU A 198 34.17 24.67 -10.90
N LYS A 199 35.46 24.31 -10.91
CA LYS A 199 36.52 25.17 -10.40
C LYS A 199 36.82 26.26 -11.45
N PRO A 200 36.98 27.55 -11.06
CA PRO A 200 37.48 28.56 -11.98
C PRO A 200 38.92 28.24 -12.40
N ARG A 201 39.17 28.11 -13.70
CA ARG A 201 40.52 27.99 -14.27
C ARG A 201 41.12 29.38 -14.45
N GLU A 202 42.09 29.70 -13.60
CA GLU A 202 43.02 30.81 -13.77
C GLU A 202 43.96 30.51 -14.95
N LYS A 203 44.06 31.44 -15.91
CA LYS A 203 44.95 31.35 -17.07
C LYS A 203 46.34 31.88 -16.68
N SER A 204 47.35 31.03 -16.70
CA SER A 204 48.74 31.47 -16.84
C SER A 204 49.49 30.56 -17.82
N ARG A 205 50.10 31.24 -18.81
CA ARG A 205 50.92 30.70 -19.91
C ARG A 205 52.25 30.16 -19.37
N GLY A 206 52.77 29.10 -19.98
CA GLY A 206 54.17 28.66 -19.83
C GLY A 206 54.44 27.30 -20.46
N GLN A 207 55.51 27.19 -21.24
CA GLN A 207 55.83 26.17 -22.24
C GLN A 207 56.51 24.89 -21.73
N GLU A 208 56.39 23.84 -22.57
CA GLU A 208 57.38 22.80 -22.95
C GLU A 208 57.80 21.67 -22.00
N GLY A 209 57.75 20.43 -22.55
CA GLY A 209 58.81 19.43 -22.33
C GLY A 209 58.42 17.99 -21.96
N ARG A 210 58.36 17.12 -22.97
CA ARG A 210 58.75 15.68 -23.02
C ARG A 210 57.96 14.60 -22.24
N GLU A 211 57.41 13.69 -23.05
CA GLU A 211 57.41 12.21 -22.97
C GLU A 211 57.65 11.52 -21.62
N HIS A 212 56.78 10.57 -21.26
CA HIS A 212 57.12 9.18 -20.93
C HIS A 212 55.83 8.33 -20.78
N GLN A 213 55.67 7.32 -21.64
CA GLN A 213 54.66 6.25 -21.53
C GLN A 213 55.10 5.20 -20.50
N LYS A 214 54.15 4.65 -19.71
CA LYS A 214 53.98 3.21 -19.40
C LYS A 214 52.75 2.96 -18.46
N PRO A 215 52.25 1.71 -18.33
CA PRO A 215 50.84 1.42 -18.49
C PRO A 215 50.05 1.16 -17.20
N TYR A 216 48.73 1.14 -17.39
CA TYR A 216 47.65 0.75 -16.49
C TYR A 216 47.91 -0.54 -15.70
N ALA A 217 47.84 -0.45 -14.37
CA ALA A 217 47.67 -1.58 -13.47
C ALA A 217 46.24 -1.59 -12.91
N LYS A 218 45.55 -2.72 -13.09
CA LYS A 218 44.22 -3.01 -12.50
C LYS A 218 44.33 -3.05 -10.98
N GLN A 219 43.41 -2.39 -10.27
CA GLN A 219 43.16 -2.71 -8.87
C GLN A 219 41.67 -2.78 -8.53
N GLU A 220 41.35 -3.97 -8.04
CA GLU A 220 40.10 -4.54 -7.58
C GLU A 220 39.15 -3.61 -6.81
N PHE A 221 37.89 -3.58 -7.26
CA PHE A 221 36.77 -3.15 -6.45
C PHE A 221 36.54 -4.14 -5.29
N LYS A 222 36.98 -3.77 -4.09
CA LYS A 222 36.56 -4.42 -2.85
C LYS A 222 35.05 -4.25 -2.67
N LYS A 223 34.29 -5.34 -2.85
CA LYS A 223 32.88 -5.46 -2.50
C LYS A 223 32.66 -5.03 -1.04
N ARG A 224 31.99 -3.89 -0.82
CA ARG A 224 31.47 -3.52 0.50
C ARG A 224 30.01 -3.99 0.62
N ARG A 225 29.70 -4.52 1.80
CA ARG A 225 28.56 -5.39 2.14
C ARG A 225 27.21 -4.64 2.18
N PRO A 226 26.09 -5.30 1.83
CA PRO A 226 24.76 -4.76 2.09
C PRO A 226 24.41 -4.83 3.59
N TYR A 227 23.48 -3.96 3.99
CA TYR A 227 23.04 -3.68 5.37
C TYR A 227 22.75 -4.93 6.22
N ARG A 228 23.16 -4.83 7.50
CA ARG A 228 23.11 -5.86 8.53
C ARG A 228 21.66 -6.11 8.99
N VAL A 229 21.21 -7.35 8.88
CA VAL A 229 19.97 -7.85 9.49
C VAL A 229 20.12 -7.81 11.02
N TRP A 230 19.21 -7.11 11.69
CA TRP A 230 19.13 -7.10 13.15
C TRP A 230 18.52 -8.42 13.62
N GLN A 231 19.31 -9.26 14.31
CA GLN A 231 18.83 -10.44 15.04
C GLN A 231 18.43 -10.00 16.44
N GLY A 232 17.19 -10.34 16.84
CA GLY A 232 16.67 -10.04 18.17
C GLY A 232 17.45 -10.74 19.29
N GLN A 233 17.45 -10.14 20.47
CA GLN A 233 17.88 -10.80 21.70
C GLN A 233 16.68 -11.26 22.54
N PRO A 234 16.79 -12.42 23.24
CA PRO A 234 15.79 -12.94 24.15
C PRO A 234 16.05 -12.48 25.59
N LYS A 235 14.99 -12.29 26.38
CA LYS A 235 14.96 -12.38 27.86
C LYS A 235 13.53 -12.76 28.25
N GLY A 236 13.23 -13.66 29.17
CA GLY A 236 14.03 -14.50 30.06
C GLY A 236 13.02 -15.32 30.90
N LYS A 237 13.36 -16.57 31.22
CA LYS A 237 12.64 -17.36 32.22
C LYS A 237 12.99 -16.84 33.61
N GLN A 238 11.98 -16.67 34.46
CA GLN A 238 11.95 -17.09 35.86
C GLN A 238 10.51 -17.49 36.17
#